data_AF-A0A925LBX8-F1
#
_entry.id   AF-A0A925LBX8-F1
#
_cell.length_a   1.000
_cell.length_b   1.000
_cell.length_c   1.000
_cell.angle_alpha   90.00
_cell.angle_beta   90.00
_cell.angle_gamma   90.00
#
_symmetry.space_group_name_H-M   'P 1'
#
loop_
_entity.id
_entity.type
_entity.pdbx_description
1 polymer ?
#
loop_
_entity_poly.entity_id
_entity_poly.type
_entity_poly.pdbx_seq_one_letter_code
_entity_poly.pdbx_strand_id
1 'polypeptide(L)' 'MSGFKSFLKTGHAPTLFAAFLYFCFSCCIWVLNGAMAPFISEEFNLSPAQKGLMLSIPIIAGALMRFPLGVLAQYIG' A
#
# COMPACT_ATOMS: atom_id res chain seq x y z
N MET A 1 -0.86 28.23 -23.66
CA MET A 1 -2.04 27.47 -23.18
C MET A 1 -2.42 26.23 -24.00
N SER A 2 -1.69 25.86 -25.07
CA SER A 2 -2.02 24.65 -25.88
C SER A 2 -1.60 23.31 -25.23
N GLY A 3 -0.47 23.29 -24.51
CA GLY A 3 0.10 22.05 -23.95
C GLY A 3 -0.78 21.35 -22.89
N PHE A 4 -1.48 22.12 -22.03
CA PHE A 4 -2.28 21.56 -20.94
C PHE A 4 -3.56 20.86 -21.45
N LYS A 5 -4.21 21.42 -22.48
CA LYS A 5 -5.35 20.78 -23.15
C LYS A 5 -4.96 19.52 -23.92
N SER A 6 -3.74 19.47 -24.48
CA SER A 6 -3.21 18.28 -25.14
C SER A 6 -2.93 17.17 -24.12
N PHE A 7 -2.30 17.50 -22.99
CA PHE A 7 -1.96 16.56 -21.91
C PHE A 7 -3.19 15.89 -21.27
N LEU A 8 -4.27 16.66 -21.06
CA LEU A 8 -5.54 16.12 -20.57
C LEU A 8 -6.27 15.22 -21.58
N LYS A 9 -5.92 15.31 -22.87
CA LYS A 9 -6.54 14.52 -23.94
C LYS A 9 -5.77 13.22 -24.24
N THR A 10 -4.49 13.15 -23.88
CA THR A 10 -3.66 11.94 -23.99
C THR A 10 -3.82 10.97 -22.82
N GLY A 11 -4.30 11.43 -21.67
CA GLY A 11 -4.50 10.59 -20.48
C GLY A 11 -5.83 9.86 -20.48
N HIS A 12 -5.80 8.54 -20.24
CA HIS A 12 -7.00 7.70 -20.15
C HIS A 12 -7.60 7.81 -18.73
N ALA A 13 -8.51 8.78 -18.54
CA ALA A 13 -9.11 9.14 -17.24
C ALA A 13 -9.63 7.95 -16.38
N PRO A 14 -10.34 6.93 -16.93
CA PRO A 14 -10.82 5.82 -16.10
C PRO A 14 -9.67 4.95 -15.57
N THR A 15 -8.57 4.83 -16.31
CA THR A 15 -7.39 4.06 -15.89
C THR A 15 -6.60 4.80 -14.81
N LEU A 16 -6.53 6.13 -14.90
CA LEU A 16 -5.96 6.95 -13.83
C LEU A 16 -6.77 6.82 -12.52
N PHE A 17 -8.10 6.83 -12.63
CA PHE A 17 -8.98 6.63 -11.48
C PHE A 17 -8.85 5.23 -10.88
N ALA A 18 -8.75 4.19 -11.72
CA ALA A 18 -8.51 2.82 -11.28
C ALA A 18 -7.15 2.69 -10.55
N ALA A 19 -6.09 3.28 -11.10
CA ALA A 19 -4.77 3.30 -10.47
C ALA A 19 -4.78 4.05 -9.13
N PHE A 20 -5.50 5.16 -9.05
CA PHE A 20 -5.70 5.91 -7.81
C PHE A 20 -6.41 5.08 -6.74
N LEU A 21 -7.54 4.43 -7.09
CA LEU A 21 -8.25 3.56 -6.16
C LEU A 21 -7.36 2.41 -5.69
N TYR A 22 -6.67 1.74 -6.62
CA TYR A 22 -5.75 0.65 -6.30
C TYR A 22 -4.67 1.11 -5.29
N PHE A 23 -4.07 2.28 -5.53
CA PHE A 23 -3.09 2.86 -4.61
C PHE A 23 -3.69 3.18 -3.24
N CYS A 24 -4.87 3.81 -3.18
CA CYS A 24 -5.57 4.10 -1.93
C CYS A 24 -5.87 2.82 -1.13
N PHE A 25 -6.41 1.79 -1.76
CA PHE A 25 -6.69 0.51 -1.10
C PHE A 25 -5.42 -0.17 -0.60
N SER A 26 -4.34 -0.14 -1.38
CA SER A 26 -3.03 -0.67 -0.96
C SER A 26 -2.54 0.02 0.32
N CYS A 27 -2.67 1.35 0.41
CA CYS A 27 -2.35 2.10 1.62
C CYS A 27 -3.26 1.71 2.80
N CYS A 28 -4.57 1.56 2.57
CA CYS A 28 -5.53 1.15 3.61
C CYS A 28 -5.21 -0.24 4.19
N ILE A 29 -4.94 -1.22 3.32
CA ILE A 29 -4.61 -2.59 3.72
C ILE A 29 -3.32 -2.60 4.55
N TRP A 30 -2.34 -1.75 4.19
CA TRP A 30 -1.10 -1.66 4.93
C TRP A 30 -1.32 -1.17 6.38
N VAL A 31 -2.12 -0.12 6.58
CA VAL A 31 -2.37 0.44 7.92
C VAL A 31 -3.40 -0.36 8.73
N LEU A 32 -4.19 -1.23 8.08
CA LEU A 32 -5.24 -2.03 8.73
C LEU A 32 -4.70 -2.88 9.88
N ASN A 33 -3.53 -3.50 9.70
CA ASN A 33 -2.89 -4.30 10.76
C ASN A 33 -2.56 -3.43 12.00
N GLY A 34 -2.16 -2.17 11.77
CA GLY A 34 -1.99 -1.15 12.80
C GLY A 34 -3.25 -0.91 13.63
N ALA A 35 -4.39 -0.76 12.95
CA ALA A 35 -5.68 -0.52 13.60
C ALA A 35 -6.20 -1.74 14.38
N MET A 36 -5.87 -2.96 13.95
CA MET A 36 -6.30 -4.20 14.59
C MET A 36 -5.43 -4.64 15.78
N ALA A 37 -4.19 -4.17 15.87
CA ALA A 37 -3.27 -4.54 16.95
C ALA A 37 -3.75 -4.28 18.39
N PRO A 38 -4.48 -3.21 18.74
CA PRO A 38 -5.05 -3.06 20.09
C PRO A 38 -6.03 -4.17 20.46
N PHE A 39 -6.95 -4.53 19.56
CA PHE A 39 -7.95 -5.59 19.79
C PHE A 39 -7.29 -6.96 20.05
N ILE A 40 -6.27 -7.28 19.26
CA ILE A 40 -5.54 -8.55 19.39
C ILE A 40 -4.69 -8.57 20.67
N SER A 41 -4.13 -7.42 21.07
CA SER A 41 -3.38 -7.34 22.33
C SER A 41 -4.26 -7.51 23.57
N GLU A 42 -5.53 -7.08 23.51
CA GLU A 42 -6.49 -7.24 24.61
C GLU A 42 -6.97 -8.70 24.73
N GLU A 43 -7.27 -9.37 23.61
CA GLU A 43 -7.71 -10.78 23.64
C GLU A 43 -6.59 -11.75 24.07
N PHE A 44 -5.36 -11.52 23.63
CA PHE A 44 -4.25 -12.45 23.85
C PHE A 44 -3.28 -12.05 24.98
N ASN A 45 -3.54 -10.96 25.71
CA ASN A 45 -2.66 -10.44 26.79
C ASN A 45 -1.18 -10.34 26.35
N LEU A 46 -0.94 -9.93 25.12
CA LEU A 46 0.40 -9.92 24.53
C LEU A 46 1.26 -8.79 25.13
N SER A 47 2.53 -9.10 25.38
CA SER A 47 3.50 -8.09 25.81
C SER A 47 3.68 -7.00 24.74
N PRO A 48 4.08 -5.76 25.11
CA PRO A 48 4.32 -4.68 24.16
C PRO A 48 5.32 -5.05 23.05
N ALA A 49 6.32 -5.88 23.37
CA ALA A 49 7.31 -6.36 22.40
C ALA A 49 6.71 -7.28 21.34
N GLN A 50 5.79 -8.18 21.70
CA GLN A 50 5.12 -9.08 20.75
C GLN A 50 4.16 -8.34 19.83
N LYS A 51 3.44 -7.34 20.37
CA LYS A 51 2.62 -6.43 19.57
C LYS A 51 3.47 -5.65 18.56
N GLY A 52 4.62 -5.15 18.99
CA GLY A 52 5.58 -4.46 18.12
C GLY A 52 6.12 -5.36 17.01
N LEU A 53 6.44 -6.62 17.32
CA LEU A 53 6.90 -7.58 16.32
C LEU A 53 5.81 -7.89 15.28
N MET A 54 4.58 -8.15 15.74
CA MET A 54 3.43 -8.40 14.87
C MET A 54 3.21 -7.27 13.85
N LEU A 55 3.34 -6.02 14.29
CA LEU A 55 3.20 -4.84 13.44
C LEU A 55 4.39 -4.61 12.51
N SER A 56 5.60 -4.96 12.96
CA SER A 56 6.83 -4.71 12.22
C SER A 56 7.05 -5.70 11.07
N ILE A 57 6.63 -6.97 11.23
CA ILE A 57 6.76 -8.02 10.21
C ILE A 57 6.19 -7.60 8.84
N PRO A 58 4.92 -7.14 8.72
CA PRO A 58 4.36 -6.74 7.42
C PRO A 58 5.03 -5.49 6.85
N ILE A 59 5.52 -4.56 7.70
CA ILE A 59 6.25 -3.38 7.24
C ILE A 59 7.59 -3.80 6.61
N ILE A 60 8.33 -4.70 7.26
CA ILE A 60 9.61 -5.23 6.77
C ILE A 60 9.39 -6.07 5.50
N ALA A 61 8.40 -6.95 5.52
CA ALA A 61 8.04 -7.75 4.34
C ALA A 61 7.63 -6.85 3.16
N GLY A 62 6.82 -5.81 3.40
CA GLY A 62 6.46 -4.84 2.38
C GLY A 62 7.65 -4.05 1.84
N ALA A 63 8.57 -3.63 2.71
CA ALA A 63 9.80 -2.95 2.31
C ALA A 63 10.70 -3.82 1.43
N LEU A 64 10.85 -5.11 1.78
CA LEU A 64 11.60 -6.07 0.97
C LEU A 64 10.90 -6.38 -0.36
N MET A 65 9.59 -6.61 -0.32
CA MET A 65 8.80 -6.95 -1.52
C MET A 65 8.68 -5.81 -2.53
N ARG A 66 8.86 -4.55 -2.10
CA ARG A 66 8.88 -3.39 -3.02
C ARG A 66 9.95 -3.49 -4.10
N PHE A 67 11.11 -4.08 -3.82
CA PHE A 67 12.19 -4.18 -4.82
C PHE A 67 11.86 -5.21 -5.93
N PRO A 68 11.52 -6.48 -5.63
CA PRO A 68 11.07 -7.42 -6.65
C PRO A 68 9.84 -6.93 -7.42
N LEU A 69 8.85 -6.37 -6.72
CA LEU A 69 7.64 -5.84 -7.38
C LEU A 69 7.94 -4.67 -8.30
N GLY A 70 8.90 -3.81 -7.97
CA GLY A 70 9.34 -2.72 -8.85
C GLY A 70 10.07 -3.22 -10.11
N VAL A 71 10.81 -4.33 -10.00
CA VAL A 71 11.41 -5.00 -11.16
C VAL A 71 10.34 -5.66 -12.01
N LEU A 72 9.42 -6.41 -11.39
CA LEU A 72 8.29 -7.06 -12.06
C LEU A 72 7.37 -6.06 -12.78
N ALA A 73 7.10 -4.91 -12.18
CA ALA A 73 6.31 -3.85 -12.82
C ALA A 73 6.96 -3.37 -14.13
N GLN A 74 8.28 -3.28 -14.21
CA GLN A 74 8.97 -2.93 -15.46
C GLN A 74 8.83 -4.02 -16.55
N TYR A 75 8.70 -5.29 -16.17
CA TYR A 75 8.54 -6.39 -17.14
C TYR A 75 7.09 -6.65 -17.53
N ILE A 76 6.13 -6.43 -16.63
CA ILE A 76 4.71 -6.77 -16.82
C ILE A 76 3.91 -5.56 -17.31
N GLY A 77 4.39 -4.32 -17.06
CA GLY A 77 3.73 -3.07 -17.44
C GLY A 77 3.28 -2.25 -16.25
#